data_AF-A0A661D5L9-F1
#
_entry.id   AF-A0A661D5L9-F1
#
_cell.length_a   1.000
_cell.length_b   1.000
_cell.length_c   1.000
_cell.angle_alpha   90.00
_cell.angle_beta   90.00
_cell.angle_gamma   90.00
#
_symmetry.space_group_name_H-M   'P 1'
#
loop_
_entity.id
_entity.type
_entity.pdbx_description
1 polymer ?
#
loop_
_entity_poly.entity_id
_entity_poly.type
_entity_poly.pdbx_seq_one_letter_code
_entity_poly.pdbx_strand_id
1 'polypeptide(L)' 'MFEEIIELFWKIIKFIIREIVFQIIQIIIFNIGRFSLLLITFGKYPKGYVLEHHYNRICFAGIFTLCLVWAAIVTY' A
#
# COMPACT_ATOMS: atom_id res chain seq x y z
N MET A 1 19.86 -30.76 -14.36
CA MET A 1 20.83 -29.99 -13.55
C MET A 1 20.88 -28.51 -13.93
N PHE A 2 21.39 -28.10 -15.10
CA PHE A 2 21.51 -26.66 -15.43
C PHE A 2 20.14 -25.97 -15.60
N GLU A 3 19.17 -26.63 -16.24
CA GLU A 3 17.80 -26.13 -16.39
C GLU A 3 17.06 -25.99 -15.05
N GLU A 4 17.24 -26.95 -14.13
CA GLU A 4 16.64 -26.91 -12.78
C GLU A 4 17.21 -25.74 -11.96
N ILE A 5 18.51 -25.44 -12.11
CA ILE A 5 19.16 -24.30 -11.46
C ILE A 5 18.55 -22.98 -11.99
N ILE A 6 18.33 -22.87 -13.30
CA ILE A 6 17.71 -21.69 -13.92
C ILE A 6 16.27 -21.52 -13.43
N GLU A 7 15.48 -22.59 -13.36
CA GLU A 7 14.09 -22.51 -12.90
C GLU A 7 14.01 -22.08 -11.43
N LEU A 8 14.89 -22.61 -10.58
CA LEU A 8 14.94 -22.26 -9.18
C LEU A 8 15.36 -20.79 -8.99
N PHE A 9 16.33 -20.32 -9.77
CA PHE A 9 16.72 -18.92 -9.80
C PHE A 9 15.56 -18.00 -10.22
N TRP A 10 14.81 -18.39 -11.25
CA TRP A 10 13.64 -17.64 -11.72
C TRP A 10 12.53 -17.55 -10.66
N LYS A 11 12.29 -18.63 -9.91
CA LYS A 11 11.35 -18.64 -8.77
C LYS A 11 11.77 -17.64 -7.69
N ILE A 12 13.06 -17.58 -7.36
CA ILE A 12 13.59 -16.62 -6.38
C ILE A 12 13.39 -15.19 -6.87
N ILE A 13 13.72 -14.90 -8.12
CA ILE A 13 13.54 -13.55 -8.68
C ILE A 13 12.06 -13.13 -8.63
N LYS A 14 11.14 -14.00 -9.06
CA LYS A 14 9.70 -13.70 -9.00
C LYS A 14 9.25 -13.43 -7.56
N PHE A 15 9.76 -14.20 -6.60
CA PHE A 15 9.46 -13.98 -5.19
C PHE A 15 9.93 -12.60 -4.74
N ILE A 16 11.18 -12.23 -5.03
CA ILE A 16 11.75 -10.92 -4.67
C ILE A 16 10.94 -9.78 -5.30
N ILE A 17 10.62 -9.89 -6.59
CA ILE A 17 9.81 -8.88 -7.29
C ILE A 17 8.44 -8.74 -6.62
N ARG A 18 7.77 -9.86 -6.30
CA ARG A 18 6.47 -9.83 -5.63
C ARG A 18 6.54 -9.11 -4.28
N GLU A 19 7.56 -9.39 -3.48
CA GLU A 19 7.74 -8.74 -2.18
C GLU A 19 8.02 -7.24 -2.32
N ILE A 20 8.85 -6.84 -3.29
CA ILE A 20 9.12 -5.41 -3.57
C ILE A 20 7.83 -4.72 -3.98
N VAL A 21 7.06 -5.29 -4.90
CA VAL A 21 5.79 -4.74 -5.36
C VAL A 21 4.81 -4.61 -4.19
N PHE A 22 4.72 -5.62 -3.33
CA PHE A 22 3.84 -5.59 -2.17
C PHE A 22 4.21 -4.45 -1.20
N GLN A 23 5.51 -4.26 -0.92
CA GLN A 23 5.99 -3.15 -0.08
C GLN A 23 5.69 -1.78 -0.70
N ILE A 24 5.90 -1.63 -2.02
CA ILE A 24 5.58 -0.38 -2.74
C ILE A 24 4.09 -0.07 -2.62
N ILE A 25 3.23 -1.07 -2.84
CA ILE A 25 1.77 -0.91 -2.73
C ILE A 25 1.39 -0.48 -1.30
N GLN A 26 1.97 -1.10 -0.27
CA GLN A 26 1.72 -0.69 1.11
C GLN A 26 2.09 0.77 1.38
N ILE A 27 3.24 1.22 0.88
CA ILE A 27 3.68 2.62 1.02
C ILE A 27 2.70 3.57 0.32
N ILE A 28 2.23 3.20 -0.87
CA ILE A 28 1.26 4.00 -1.63
C ILE A 28 -0.07 4.09 -0.86
N ILE A 29 -0.62 2.94 -0.43
CA ILE A 29 -1.89 2.88 0.33
C ILE A 29 -1.79 3.72 1.60
N PHE A 30 -0.69 3.60 2.33
CA PHE A 30 -0.46 4.36 3.55
C PHE A 30 -0.45 5.87 3.29
N ASN A 31 0.26 6.33 2.25
CA ASN A 31 0.31 7.74 1.91
C ASN A 31 -1.03 8.28 1.40
N ILE A 32 -1.79 7.50 0.62
CA ILE A 32 -3.15 7.85 0.21
C ILE A 32 -4.05 8.00 1.43
N GLY A 33 -4.01 7.04 2.36
CA GLY A 33 -4.80 7.08 3.59
C GLY A 33 -4.44 8.28 4.44
N ARG A 34 -3.14 8.58 4.58
CA ARG A 34 -2.65 9.73 5.33
C ARG A 34 -3.11 11.05 4.69
N PHE A 35 -3.00 11.17 3.37
CA PHE A 35 -3.43 12.35 2.63
C PHE A 35 -4.94 12.56 2.77
N SER A 36 -5.72 11.50 2.63
CA SER A 36 -7.17 11.54 2.77
C SER A 36 -7.61 11.96 4.17
N LEU A 37 -6.96 11.40 5.20
CA LEU A 37 -7.21 11.80 6.58
C LEU A 37 -6.78 13.24 6.84
N LEU A 38 -5.65 13.71 6.30
CA LEU A 38 -5.22 15.10 6.40
C LEU A 38 -6.21 16.07 5.76
N LEU A 39 -6.81 15.70 4.61
CA LEU A 39 -7.85 16.50 3.98
C LEU A 39 -9.09 16.59 4.86
N ILE A 40 -9.55 15.45 5.41
CA ILE A 40 -10.74 15.40 6.26
C ILE A 40 -10.52 16.14 7.59
N THR A 41 -9.33 16.02 8.19
CA THR A 41 -9.02 16.67 9.47
C THR A 41 -8.44 18.08 9.33
N PHE A 42 -8.45 18.66 8.13
CA PHE A 42 -7.88 19.98 7.83
C PHE A 42 -6.44 20.15 8.35
N GLY A 43 -5.60 19.13 8.15
CA GLY A 43 -4.20 19.15 8.56
C GLY A 43 -3.94 18.77 10.02
N LYS A 44 -4.98 18.49 10.83
CA LYS A 44 -4.84 18.00 12.20
C LYS A 44 -4.67 16.48 12.20
N TYR A 45 -3.48 16.01 11.86
CA TYR A 45 -3.15 14.58 11.95
C TYR A 45 -1.86 14.37 12.77
N PRO A 46 -1.84 13.37 13.68
CA PRO A 46 -0.67 13.11 14.51
C PRO A 46 0.58 12.83 13.66
N LYS A 47 1.70 13.44 14.06
CA LYS A 47 3.02 13.30 13.42
C LYS A 47 3.95 12.50 14.33
N GLY A 48 4.95 11.83 13.74
CA GLY A 48 6.00 11.14 14.50
C GLY A 48 5.52 9.82 15.14
N TYR A 49 5.93 9.54 16.38
CA TYR A 49 5.72 8.26 17.07
C TYR A 49 4.25 7.80 17.14
N VAL A 50 3.30 8.73 17.18
CA VAL A 50 1.86 8.44 17.20
C VAL A 50 1.35 7.89 15.85
N LEU A 51 2.12 8.08 14.77
CA LEU A 51 1.80 7.61 13.43
C LEU A 51 1.87 6.07 13.33
N GLU A 52 2.86 5.45 13.99
CA GLU A 52 3.02 3.99 14.01
C GLU A 52 1.84 3.32 14.74
N HIS A 53 1.40 3.92 15.84
CA HIS A 53 0.25 3.43 16.60
C HIS A 53 -1.06 3.47 15.80
N HIS A 54 -1.14 4.33 14.78
CA HIS A 54 -2.32 4.45 13.91
C HIS A 54 -2.10 3.85 12.51
N TYR A 55 -1.01 3.12 12.28
CA TYR A 55 -0.68 2.57 10.97
C TYR A 55 -1.85 1.81 10.32
N ASN A 56 -2.47 0.88 11.05
CA ASN A 56 -3.61 0.10 10.54
C ASN A 56 -4.82 0.98 10.18
N ARG A 57 -5.09 2.04 10.95
CA ARG A 57 -6.20 2.97 10.66
C ARG A 57 -5.90 3.81 9.41
N ILE A 58 -4.66 4.22 9.23
CA ILE A 58 -4.21 4.97 8.05
C ILE A 58 -4.33 4.10 6.80
N CYS A 59 -3.82 2.86 6.85
CA CYS A 59 -3.93 1.92 5.73
C CYS A 59 -5.40 1.62 5.39
N PHE A 60 -6.26 1.45 6.40
CA PHE A 60 -7.69 1.27 6.18
C PHE A 60 -8.32 2.47 5.48
N ALA A 61 -8.01 3.69 5.89
CA ALA A 61 -8.49 4.90 5.22
C ALA A 61 -7.98 4.99 3.76
N GLY A 62 -6.75 4.53 3.49
CA GLY A 62 -6.19 4.46 2.14
C GLY A 62 -6.95 3.49 1.24
N ILE A 63 -7.19 2.27 1.73
CA ILE A 63 -7.99 1.26 1.01
C ILE A 63 -9.41 1.78 0.79
N PHE A 64 -10.04 2.34 1.83
CA PHE A 64 -11.39 2.90 1.74
C PHE A 64 -11.49 4.00 0.68
N THR A 65 -10.50 4.90 0.63
CA THR A 65 -10.43 5.95 -0.40
C THR A 65 -10.30 5.36 -1.80
N LEU A 66 -9.45 4.35 -1.98
CA LEU A 66 -9.33 3.65 -3.26
C LEU A 66 -10.65 2.99 -3.68
N CYS A 67 -11.37 2.35 -2.74
CA CYS A 67 -12.69 1.78 -3.00
C CYS A 67 -13.70 2.85 -3.42
N LEU A 68 -13.70 4.03 -2.77
CA LEU A 68 -14.59 5.13 -3.14
C LEU A 68 -14.27 5.68 -4.53
N VAL A 69 -13.00 5.88 -4.85
CA VAL A 69 -12.56 6.32 -6.19
C VAL A 69 -12.97 5.30 -7.25
N TRP A 70 -12.74 4.01 -6.99
CA TRP A 70 -13.16 2.94 -7.88
C TRP A 70 -14.68 2.91 -8.08
N ALA A 71 -15.44 3.00 -6.98
CA ALA A 71 -16.90 3.04 -7.04
C ALA A 71 -17.37 4.22 -7.90
N ALA A 72 -16.81 5.41 -7.70
CA ALA A 72 -17.14 6.60 -8.49
C ALA A 72 -16.85 6.42 -9.99
N ILE A 73 -15.72 5.79 -10.33
CA ILE A 73 -15.34 5.50 -11.73
C ILE A 73 -16.29 4.47 -12.35
N VAL A 74 -16.61 3.39 -11.64
CA VAL A 74 -17.47 2.31 -12.17
C VAL A 74 -18.92 2.76 -12.36
N THR A 75 -19.38 3.73 -11.56
CA THR A 75 -20.73 4.27 -11.67
C THR A 75 -20.90 5.31 -12.78
N TYR A 76 -19.81 5.81 -13.36
CA TYR A 76 -19.82 6.84 -14.41
C TYR A 76 -19.56 6.21 -15.78
#